data_AF-A0A258TGL5-F1
#
_entry.id   AF-A0A258TGL5-F1
#
_cell.length_a   1.000
_cell.length_b   1.000
_cell.length_c   1.000
_cell.angle_alpha   90.00
_cell.angle_beta   90.00
_cell.angle_gamma   90.00
#
_symmetry.space_group_name_H-M   'P 1'
#
loop_
_entity.id
_entity.type
_entity.pdbx_description
1 polymer ?
#
loop_
_entity_poly.entity_id
_entity_poly.type
_entity_poly.pdbx_seq_one_letter_code
_entity_poly.pdbx_strand_id
1 'polypeptide(L)'
;MKKLITALSFLMMSAMVFAAEGPDELVKRTSEDVLAVVKTDKDIQAGNQDKIFKLAEEKILPNFNFEKVSRMVLGKNWTQASPDQKVAFQNEFKTLLLRTYATALSKYKNQVIEYKPLRMADGATNATVKTSILQSGGQPIAV
;
A
#
# COMPACT_ATOMS: atom_id res chain seq x y z
N MET A 1 30.23 47.80 5.85
CA MET A 1 28.97 47.38 6.51
C MET A 1 27.86 46.97 5.55
N LYS A 2 27.63 47.65 4.41
CA LYS A 2 26.59 47.25 3.42
C LYS A 2 26.84 45.91 2.72
N LYS A 3 28.11 45.53 2.47
CA LYS A 3 28.49 44.25 1.84
C LYS A 3 28.33 43.01 2.75
N LEU A 4 28.30 43.21 4.07
CA LEU A 4 28.06 42.12 5.04
C LEU A 4 26.57 41.77 5.15
N ILE A 5 25.69 42.75 4.90
CA ILE A 5 24.24 42.54 4.91
C ILE A 5 23.80 41.77 3.66
N THR A 6 24.47 41.95 2.51
CA THR A 6 24.16 41.24 1.26
C THR A 6 24.59 39.77 1.26
N ALA A 7 25.59 39.40 2.06
CA ALA A 7 26.03 38.01 2.20
C ALA A 7 25.11 37.18 3.12
N LEU A 8 24.44 37.83 4.08
CA LEU A 8 23.56 37.16 5.02
C LEU A 8 22.19 36.80 4.43
N SER A 9 21.75 37.53 3.40
CA SER A 9 20.48 37.26 2.70
C SER A 9 20.55 36.11 1.69
N PHE A 10 21.73 35.61 1.33
CA PHE A 10 21.89 34.45 0.43
C PHE A 10 21.90 33.10 1.16
N LEU A 11 21.99 33.11 2.51
CA LEU A 11 22.06 31.88 3.32
C LEU A 11 20.67 31.32 3.71
N MET A 12 19.58 32.06 3.47
CA MET A 12 18.22 31.66 3.89
C MET A 12 17.40 30.94 2.80
N MET A 13 17.97 30.67 1.63
CA MET A 13 17.33 29.85 0.60
C MET A 13 17.81 28.38 0.67
N SER A 14 17.79 27.80 1.87
CA SER A 14 17.84 26.35 2.02
C SER A 14 16.47 25.80 1.63
N ALA A 15 16.33 25.36 0.38
CA ALA A 15 15.15 24.63 -0.04
C ALA A 15 15.01 23.39 0.85
N MET A 16 13.89 23.28 1.59
CA MET A 16 13.52 22.03 2.24
C MET A 16 13.28 21.01 1.12
N VAL A 17 14.27 20.16 0.86
CA VAL A 17 14.08 18.97 0.05
C VAL A 17 13.31 17.99 0.93
N PHE A 18 12.01 17.86 0.67
CA PHE A 18 11.24 16.76 1.22
C PHE A 18 11.74 15.48 0.54
N ALA A 19 12.38 14.60 1.31
CA ALA A 19 12.66 13.26 0.84
C ALA A 19 11.32 12.59 0.47
N ALA A 20 11.24 12.03 -0.72
CA ALA A 20 10.08 11.25 -1.12
C ALA A 20 9.96 10.02 -0.20
N GLU A 21 8.72 9.67 0.18
CA GLU A 21 8.43 8.49 1.02
C GLU A 21 9.05 7.23 0.39
N GLY A 22 9.82 6.49 1.19
CA GLY A 22 10.43 5.23 0.77
C GLY A 22 9.38 4.14 0.54
N PRO A 23 9.66 3.11 -0.27
CA PRO A 23 8.69 2.03 -0.51
C PRO A 23 8.37 1.23 0.77
N ASP A 24 9.33 1.07 1.68
CA ASP A 24 9.14 0.46 2.99
C ASP A 24 8.29 1.34 3.93
N GLU A 25 8.53 2.64 3.93
CA GLU A 25 7.70 3.62 4.66
C GLU A 25 6.25 3.61 4.15
N LEU A 26 6.06 3.62 2.83
CA LEU A 26 4.75 3.55 2.19
C LEU A 26 3.97 2.28 2.60
N VAL A 27 4.63 1.11 2.52
CA VAL A 27 4.02 -0.17 2.91
C VAL A 27 3.69 -0.18 4.39
N LYS A 28 4.59 0.33 5.24
CA LYS A 28 4.36 0.43 6.69
C LYS A 28 3.18 1.34 7.00
N ARG A 29 3.19 2.59 6.55
CA ARG A 29 2.12 3.57 6.77
C ARG A 29 0.78 3.03 6.30
N THR A 30 0.72 2.47 5.09
CA THR A 30 -0.53 1.94 4.53
C THR A 30 -1.07 0.79 5.38
N SER A 31 -0.19 -0.12 5.81
CA SER A 31 -0.58 -1.24 6.66
C SER A 31 -1.08 -0.77 8.03
N GLU A 32 -0.36 0.16 8.67
CA GLU A 32 -0.72 0.72 9.98
C GLU A 32 -2.05 1.48 9.92
N ASP A 33 -2.29 2.28 8.88
CA ASP A 33 -3.56 2.96 8.62
C ASP A 33 -4.73 1.98 8.51
N VAL A 34 -4.57 0.92 7.70
CA VAL A 34 -5.60 -0.11 7.52
C VAL A 34 -5.87 -0.82 8.85
N LEU A 35 -4.83 -1.21 9.58
CA LEU A 35 -4.96 -1.91 10.85
C LEU A 35 -5.58 -1.04 11.94
N ALA A 36 -5.31 0.27 11.97
CA ALA A 36 -5.93 1.19 12.91
C ALA A 36 -7.46 1.22 12.74
N VAL A 37 -7.94 1.23 11.50
CA VAL A 37 -9.39 1.17 11.21
C VAL A 37 -9.96 -0.20 11.57
N VAL A 38 -9.32 -1.29 11.14
CA VAL A 38 -9.77 -2.67 11.43
C VAL A 38 -9.89 -2.93 12.94
N LYS A 39 -8.97 -2.38 13.75
CA LYS A 39 -8.98 -2.54 15.22
C LYS A 39 -10.11 -1.79 15.92
N THR A 40 -10.64 -0.73 15.30
CA THR A 40 -11.60 0.17 15.93
C THR A 40 -13.03 0.03 15.38
N ASP A 41 -13.19 -0.35 14.11
CA ASP A 41 -14.50 -0.53 13.49
C ASP A 41 -15.07 -1.94 13.74
N LYS A 42 -16.13 -2.01 14.57
CA LYS A 42 -16.81 -3.26 14.93
C LYS A 42 -17.50 -3.95 13.76
N ASP A 43 -17.98 -3.22 12.77
CA ASP A 43 -18.68 -3.81 11.63
C ASP A 43 -17.67 -4.49 10.69
N ILE A 44 -16.50 -3.89 10.50
CA ILE A 44 -15.38 -4.53 9.79
C ILE A 44 -14.97 -5.82 10.52
N GLN A 45 -14.88 -5.78 11.85
CA GLN A 45 -14.59 -6.97 12.65
C GLN A 45 -15.69 -8.04 12.59
N ALA A 46 -16.95 -7.64 12.40
CA ALA A 46 -18.08 -8.53 12.17
C ALA A 46 -18.12 -9.06 10.71
N GLY A 47 -17.23 -8.59 9.83
CA GLY A 47 -17.15 -9.04 8.44
C GLY A 47 -18.08 -8.30 7.48
N ASN A 48 -18.52 -7.08 7.81
CA ASN A 48 -19.29 -6.23 6.90
C ASN A 48 -18.48 -5.95 5.62
N GLN A 49 -18.94 -6.52 4.50
CA GLN A 49 -18.22 -6.46 3.22
C GLN A 49 -18.15 -5.04 2.66
N ASP A 50 -19.23 -4.26 2.74
CA ASP A 50 -19.27 -2.91 2.18
C ASP A 50 -18.27 -1.98 2.88
N LYS A 51 -18.14 -2.09 4.20
CA LYS A 51 -17.14 -1.32 4.95
C LYS A 51 -15.72 -1.76 4.68
N ILE A 52 -15.48 -3.07 4.53
CA ILE A 52 -14.17 -3.59 4.14
C ILE A 52 -13.79 -3.09 2.74
N PHE A 53 -14.74 -3.07 1.81
CA PHE A 53 -14.52 -2.58 0.45
C PHE A 53 -14.16 -1.10 0.48
N LYS A 54 -14.95 -0.29 1.19
CA LYS A 54 -14.68 1.14 1.34
C LYS A 54 -13.29 1.41 1.96
N LEU A 55 -12.92 0.67 3.00
CA LEU A 55 -11.58 0.78 3.59
C LEU A 55 -10.48 0.48 2.56
N ALA A 56 -10.64 -0.58 1.77
CA ALA A 56 -9.68 -0.92 0.74
C ALA A 56 -9.61 0.15 -0.36
N GLU A 57 -10.75 0.68 -0.80
CA GLU A 57 -10.82 1.76 -1.79
C GLU A 57 -10.11 3.03 -1.33
N GLU A 58 -10.25 3.38 -0.05
CA GLU A 58 -9.66 4.60 0.51
C GLU A 58 -8.17 4.46 0.88
N LYS A 59 -7.74 3.28 1.35
CA LYS A 59 -6.41 3.11 1.94
C LYS A 59 -5.46 2.23 1.14
N ILE A 60 -5.97 1.26 0.38
CA ILE A 60 -5.15 0.27 -0.32
C ILE A 60 -5.03 0.63 -1.81
N LEU A 61 -6.16 0.87 -2.47
CA LEU A 61 -6.20 1.10 -3.92
C LEU A 61 -5.36 2.27 -4.44
N PRO A 62 -5.22 3.40 -3.72
CA PRO A 62 -4.37 4.50 -4.20
C PRO A 62 -2.90 4.09 -4.40
N ASN A 63 -2.45 3.06 -3.70
CA ASN A 63 -1.09 2.55 -3.74
C ASN A 63 -0.92 1.34 -4.68
N PHE A 64 -1.99 0.92 -5.37
CA PHE A 64 -2.01 -0.31 -6.15
C PHE A 64 -2.29 -0.06 -7.63
N ASN A 65 -1.37 -0.48 -8.50
CA ASN A 65 -1.56 -0.39 -9.95
C ASN A 65 -2.38 -1.59 -10.47
N PHE A 66 -3.71 -1.47 -10.35
CA PHE A 66 -4.65 -2.54 -10.75
C PHE A 66 -4.59 -2.87 -12.23
N GLU A 67 -4.32 -1.88 -13.09
CA GLU A 67 -4.16 -2.13 -14.53
C GLU A 67 -2.93 -3.00 -14.80
N LYS A 68 -1.78 -2.65 -14.22
CA LYS A 68 -0.55 -3.43 -14.38
C LYS A 68 -0.73 -4.85 -13.89
N VAL A 69 -1.37 -5.05 -12.73
CA VAL A 69 -1.65 -6.38 -12.20
C VAL A 69 -2.63 -7.14 -13.09
N SER A 70 -3.70 -6.49 -13.55
CA SER A 70 -4.67 -7.11 -14.46
C SER A 70 -4.02 -7.56 -15.78
N ARG A 71 -3.11 -6.75 -16.31
CA ARG A 71 -2.32 -7.09 -17.49
C ARG A 71 -1.40 -8.28 -17.23
N MET A 72 -0.77 -8.36 -16.06
CA MET A 72 0.07 -9.52 -15.69
C MET A 72 -0.77 -10.79 -15.55
N VAL A 73 -1.96 -10.71 -14.94
CA VAL A 73 -2.87 -11.87 -14.76
C VAL A 73 -3.40 -12.39 -16.09
N LEU A 74 -3.84 -11.49 -16.99
CA LEU A 74 -4.40 -11.89 -18.29
C LEU A 74 -3.32 -12.23 -19.34
N GLY A 75 -2.09 -11.75 -19.17
CA GLY A 75 -0.98 -12.02 -20.08
C GLY A 75 -1.34 -11.68 -21.54
N LYS A 76 -1.18 -12.65 -22.44
CA LYS A 76 -1.49 -12.51 -23.88
C LYS A 76 -2.96 -12.18 -24.19
N ASN A 77 -3.89 -12.47 -23.27
CA ASN A 77 -5.30 -12.19 -23.47
C ASN A 77 -5.62 -10.70 -23.22
N TRP A 78 -4.76 -9.98 -22.49
CA TRP A 78 -4.92 -8.54 -22.27
C TRP A 78 -4.91 -7.75 -23.58
N THR A 79 -4.02 -8.08 -24.52
CA THR A 79 -3.91 -7.35 -25.79
C THR A 79 -5.08 -7.64 -26.73
N GLN A 80 -5.71 -8.81 -26.60
CA GLN A 80 -6.87 -9.22 -27.40
C GLN A 80 -8.20 -8.68 -26.86
N ALA A 81 -8.25 -8.38 -25.55
CA ALA A 81 -9.47 -7.86 -24.92
C ALA A 81 -9.82 -6.45 -25.40
N SER A 82 -11.11 -6.24 -25.68
CA SER A 82 -11.66 -4.91 -25.97
C SER A 82 -11.51 -3.98 -24.75
N PRO A 83 -11.61 -2.65 -24.94
CA PRO A 83 -11.63 -1.70 -23.82
C PRO A 83 -12.67 -2.07 -22.76
N ASP A 84 -13.89 -2.40 -23.18
CA ASP A 84 -14.98 -2.76 -22.26
C ASP A 84 -14.69 -4.06 -21.49
N GLN A 85 -14.10 -5.06 -22.15
CA GLN A 85 -13.70 -6.31 -21.50
C GLN A 85 -12.59 -6.08 -20.46
N LYS A 86 -11.66 -5.18 -20.73
CA LYS A 86 -10.59 -4.81 -19.77
C LYS A 86 -11.18 -4.15 -18.54
N VAL A 87 -12.10 -3.21 -18.70
CA VAL A 87 -12.79 -2.54 -17.59
C VAL A 87 -13.62 -3.54 -16.78
N ALA A 88 -14.41 -4.37 -17.45
CA ALA A 88 -15.20 -5.42 -16.79
C ALA A 88 -14.29 -6.38 -16.00
N PHE A 89 -13.20 -6.85 -16.60
CA PHE A 89 -12.24 -7.72 -15.91
C PHE A 89 -11.64 -7.04 -14.69
N GLN A 90 -11.19 -5.78 -14.80
CA GLN A 90 -10.62 -5.04 -13.67
C GLN A 90 -11.60 -4.92 -12.50
N ASN A 91 -12.87 -4.61 -12.78
CA ASN A 91 -13.92 -4.46 -11.77
C ASN A 91 -14.24 -5.79 -11.07
N GLU A 92 -14.40 -6.87 -11.85
CA GLU A 92 -14.69 -8.20 -11.29
C GLU A 92 -13.48 -8.76 -10.53
N PHE A 93 -12.27 -8.56 -11.06
CA PHE A 93 -11.05 -9.00 -10.41
C PHE A 93 -10.82 -8.26 -9.09
N LYS A 94 -11.03 -6.94 -9.06
CA LYS A 94 -11.03 -6.14 -7.82
C LYS A 94 -12.02 -6.71 -6.81
N THR A 95 -13.27 -6.92 -7.23
CA THR A 95 -14.33 -7.45 -6.37
C THR A 95 -13.97 -8.82 -5.80
N LEU A 96 -13.44 -9.73 -6.64
CA LEU A 96 -13.00 -11.05 -6.22
C LEU A 96 -11.90 -10.98 -5.15
N LEU A 97 -10.87 -10.16 -5.36
CA LEU A 97 -9.77 -10.01 -4.40
C LEU A 97 -10.30 -9.47 -3.06
N LEU A 98 -11.13 -8.42 -3.10
CA LEU A 98 -11.69 -7.84 -1.89
C LEU A 98 -12.53 -8.87 -1.11
N ARG A 99 -13.38 -9.66 -1.78
CA ARG A 99 -14.16 -10.73 -1.13
C ARG A 99 -13.25 -11.81 -0.52
N THR A 100 -12.21 -12.20 -1.25
CA THR A 100 -11.28 -13.27 -0.83
C THR A 100 -10.49 -12.87 0.41
N TYR A 101 -10.01 -11.62 0.45
CA TYR A 101 -9.16 -11.14 1.55
C TYR A 101 -9.93 -10.45 2.68
N ALA A 102 -11.21 -10.10 2.50
CA ALA A 102 -12.06 -9.53 3.55
C ALA A 102 -12.09 -10.38 4.82
N THR A 103 -12.16 -11.71 4.67
CA THR A 103 -12.14 -12.64 5.80
C THR A 103 -10.81 -12.61 6.57
N ALA A 104 -9.69 -12.36 5.88
CA ALA A 104 -8.40 -12.24 6.55
C ALA A 104 -8.31 -10.93 7.36
N LEU A 105 -8.83 -9.83 6.81
CA LEU A 105 -8.88 -8.54 7.50
C LEU A 105 -9.75 -8.59 8.77
N SER A 106 -10.93 -9.22 8.72
CA SER A 106 -11.82 -9.32 9.90
C SER A 106 -11.26 -10.19 11.03
N LYS A 107 -10.38 -11.14 10.70
CA LYS A 107 -9.67 -12.01 11.66
C LYS A 107 -8.45 -11.34 12.30
N TYR A 108 -8.01 -10.18 11.82
CA TYR A 108 -6.91 -9.45 12.42
C TYR A 108 -7.38 -8.82 13.74
N LYS A 109 -6.65 -9.08 14.82
CA LYS A 109 -6.92 -8.58 16.17
C LYS A 109 -5.65 -7.94 16.74
N ASN A 110 -4.71 -8.80 17.17
CA ASN A 110 -3.53 -8.42 17.94
C ASN A 110 -2.23 -8.90 17.28
N GLN A 111 -2.29 -9.34 16.03
CA GLN A 111 -1.09 -9.67 15.28
C GLN A 111 -0.22 -8.41 15.13
N VAL A 112 1.08 -8.63 14.98
CA VAL A 112 2.07 -7.57 14.75
C VAL A 112 2.71 -7.81 13.39
N ILE A 113 2.80 -6.76 12.57
CA ILE A 113 3.57 -6.83 11.32
C ILE A 113 5.01 -6.44 11.63
N GLU A 114 5.93 -7.35 11.35
CA GLU A 114 7.36 -7.10 11.36
C GLU A 114 7.82 -6.74 9.94
N TYR A 115 8.44 -5.58 9.79
CA TYR A 115 9.02 -5.11 8.54
C TYR A 115 10.51 -5.43 8.51
N LYS A 116 10.96 -6.20 7.51
CA LYS A 116 12.38 -6.52 7.36
C LYS A 116 13.12 -5.36 6.68
N PRO A 117 14.44 -5.20 6.95
CA PRO A 117 15.23 -4.13 6.34
C PRO A 117 15.11 -4.14 4.81
N LEU A 118 14.78 -2.98 4.24
CA LEU A 118 14.75 -2.80 2.80
C LEU A 118 16.18 -2.90 2.25
N ARG A 119 16.33 -3.69 1.18
CA ARG A 119 17.57 -3.77 0.40
C ARG A 119 17.23 -3.41 -1.03
N MET A 120 17.76 -2.29 -1.50
CA MET A 120 17.52 -1.76 -2.82
C MET A 120 18.82 -1.13 -3.34
N ALA A 121 19.11 -1.33 -4.63
CA ALA A 121 20.23 -0.65 -5.27
C ALA A 121 19.87 0.81 -5.57
N ASP A 122 20.87 1.69 -5.61
CA ASP A 122 20.66 3.09 -5.99
C ASP A 122 20.05 3.19 -7.39
N GLY A 123 18.99 4.00 -7.53
CA GLY A 123 18.27 4.17 -8.79
C GLY A 123 17.40 2.97 -9.22
N ALA A 124 17.19 1.97 -8.37
CA ALA A 124 16.32 0.86 -8.69
C ALA A 124 14.87 1.32 -8.94
N THR A 125 14.25 0.76 -9.98
CA THR A 125 12.85 1.04 -10.36
C THR A 125 11.86 0.03 -9.78
N ASN A 126 12.36 -1.01 -9.13
CA ASN A 126 11.56 -2.02 -8.44
C ASN A 126 12.16 -2.29 -7.05
N ALA A 127 11.28 -2.49 -6.07
CA ALA A 127 11.64 -2.82 -4.70
C ALA A 127 10.73 -3.93 -4.17
N THR A 128 11.26 -4.77 -3.29
CA THR A 128 10.47 -5.75 -2.54
C THR A 128 10.61 -5.46 -1.05
N VAL A 129 9.51 -5.02 -0.43
CA VAL A 129 9.41 -4.87 1.02
C VAL A 129 8.96 -6.20 1.59
N LYS A 130 9.80 -6.81 2.43
CA LYS A 130 9.49 -8.11 3.04
C LYS A 130 8.87 -7.92 4.42
N THR A 131 7.78 -8.60 4.68
CA THR A 131 7.05 -8.51 5.95
C THR A 131 6.79 -9.88 6.55
N SER A 132 6.53 -9.91 7.86
CA SER A 132 6.13 -11.11 8.57
C SER A 132 5.03 -10.78 9.57
N ILE A 133 3.92 -11.51 9.53
CA ILE A 133 2.81 -11.34 10.47
C ILE A 133 3.03 -12.29 11.64
N LEU A 134 3.32 -11.71 12.81
CA LEU A 134 3.49 -12.43 14.07
C LEU A 134 2.11 -12.71 14.68
N GLN A 135 1.80 -13.98 14.92
CA GLN A 135 0.52 -14.42 15.50
C GLN A 135 0.76 -15.12 16.83
N SER A 136 -0.07 -14.86 17.83
CA SER A 136 0.03 -15.54 19.12
C SER A 136 -0.22 -17.04 18.96
N GLY A 137 0.73 -17.86 19.41
CA GLY A 137 0.60 -19.32 19.41
C GLY A 137 0.76 -20.00 18.04
N GLY A 138 1.22 -19.29 17.01
CA GLY A 138 1.43 -19.83 15.66
C GLY A 138 2.79 -19.46 15.07
N GLN A 139 3.14 -20.09 13.95
CA GLN A 139 4.32 -19.70 13.18
C GLN A 139 4.09 -18.34 12.48
N PRO A 140 5.12 -17.49 12.36
CA PRO A 140 5.02 -16.26 11.58
C PRO A 140 4.61 -16.51 10.13
N ILE A 141 3.73 -15.67 9.59
CA ILE A 141 3.33 -15.72 8.19
C ILE A 141 4.16 -14.72 7.40
N ALA A 142 5.07 -15.21 6.55
CA ALA A 142 5.86 -14.36 5.66
C ALA A 142 5.01 -13.86 4.48
N VAL A 143 5.10 -12.55 4.19
CA VAL A 143 4.41 -11.86 3.10
C VAL A 143 5.39 -10.96 2.35
#